data_AF-A0A1F6S036-F1
#
_entry.id   AF-A0A1F6S036-F1
#
_cell.length_a   1.000
_cell.length_b   1.000
_cell.length_c   1.000
_cell.angle_alpha   90.00
_cell.angle_beta   90.00
_cell.angle_gamma   90.00
#
_symmetry.space_group_name_H-M   'P 1'
#
loop_
_entity.id
_entity.type
_entity.pdbx_description
1 polymer ?
#
loop_
_entity_poly.entity_id
_entity_poly.type
_entity_poly.pdbx_seq_one_letter_code
_entity_poly.pdbx_strand_id
1 'polypeptide(L)'
;MRKKYNIGDDEILLFVMTRFTEEKNVEFLVDAALEILKRNGKAKFMLCGDGNLKERLTEKVRAAGLEKRVIFVGIISGDEKKNYYAAGDIFVYASKSETQGMILTEAMCSGLPIVAVRATGVRNIVEDSRTGFLVAEDKEEFENAAQKLIDEENLRKKFGEEAKRIAREKYTSSVCAKKMLEIYEKAIAYFPKTGSWGTPKIRSWD
;
A
#
# COMPACT_ATOMS: atom_id res chain seq x y z
N MET A 1 -16.38 -2.89 8.09
CA MET A 1 -15.91 -4.11 7.39
C MET A 1 -15.53 -5.25 8.33
N ARG A 2 -14.90 -5.01 9.49
CA ARG A 2 -14.48 -6.06 10.44
C ARG A 2 -15.56 -7.11 10.77
N LYS A 3 -16.77 -6.66 11.17
CA LYS A 3 -17.93 -7.55 11.42
C LYS A 3 -18.33 -8.43 10.22
N LYS A 4 -18.24 -7.90 8.99
CA LYS A 4 -18.59 -8.63 7.75
C LYS A 4 -17.70 -9.87 7.55
N TYR A 5 -16.45 -9.81 7.99
CA TYR A 5 -15.47 -10.88 7.83
C TYR A 5 -15.12 -11.56 9.17
N ASN A 6 -16.00 -11.43 10.18
CA ASN A 6 -15.82 -12.03 11.50
C ASN A 6 -14.46 -11.69 12.14
N ILE A 7 -14.05 -10.43 12.04
CA ILE A 7 -12.82 -9.92 12.66
C ILE A 7 -13.20 -9.26 13.98
N GLY A 8 -12.67 -9.77 15.08
CA GLY A 8 -12.89 -9.28 16.45
C GLY A 8 -12.21 -7.94 16.70
N ASP A 9 -12.64 -7.22 17.73
CA ASP A 9 -12.08 -5.90 18.06
C ASP A 9 -10.67 -5.98 18.68
N ASP A 10 -10.32 -7.12 19.27
CA ASP A 10 -8.99 -7.40 19.83
C ASP A 10 -8.04 -8.11 18.84
N GLU A 11 -8.51 -8.41 17.62
CA GLU A 11 -7.69 -8.97 16.56
C GLU A 11 -6.92 -7.88 15.80
N ILE A 12 -5.75 -8.22 15.26
CA ILE A 12 -4.96 -7.31 14.41
C ILE A 12 -5.09 -7.74 12.95
N LEU A 13 -5.54 -6.82 12.10
CA LEU A 13 -5.72 -7.06 10.67
C LEU A 13 -4.53 -6.52 9.87
N LEU A 14 -3.70 -7.45 9.40
CA LEU A 14 -2.79 -7.19 8.29
C LEU A 14 -3.62 -7.06 7.00
N PHE A 15 -3.35 -6.02 6.22
CA PHE A 15 -4.16 -5.69 5.06
C PHE A 15 -3.31 -5.35 3.83
N VAL A 16 -3.70 -5.88 2.67
CA VAL A 16 -3.12 -5.49 1.38
C VAL A 16 -4.20 -5.36 0.32
N MET A 17 -4.02 -4.39 -0.58
CA MET A 17 -4.81 -4.24 -1.80
C MET A 17 -3.88 -4.22 -3.01
N THR A 18 -3.86 -5.28 -3.81
CA THR A 18 -2.93 -5.42 -4.95
C THR A 18 -3.40 -6.49 -5.95
N ARG A 19 -2.90 -6.44 -7.19
CA ARG A 19 -3.03 -7.56 -8.13
C ARG A 19 -2.26 -8.77 -7.62
N PHE A 20 -2.80 -9.96 -7.83
CA PHE A 20 -2.16 -11.22 -7.43
C PHE A 20 -1.28 -11.75 -8.56
N THR A 21 -0.19 -11.05 -8.81
CA THR A 21 0.79 -11.29 -9.86
C THR A 21 2.20 -11.30 -9.28
N GLU A 22 3.15 -11.88 -10.03
CA GLU A 22 4.55 -12.05 -9.63
C GLU A 22 5.25 -10.70 -9.41
N GLU A 23 4.98 -9.70 -10.25
CA GLU A 23 5.46 -8.32 -10.11
C GLU A 23 5.04 -7.66 -8.77
N LYS A 24 3.90 -8.07 -8.21
CA LYS A 24 3.39 -7.59 -6.94
C LYS A 24 3.91 -8.39 -5.75
N ASN A 25 4.66 -9.46 -6.01
CA ASN A 25 5.29 -10.31 -5.01
C ASN A 25 4.32 -10.79 -3.93
N VAL A 26 3.07 -11.06 -4.32
CA VAL A 26 2.00 -11.41 -3.37
C VAL A 26 2.25 -12.76 -2.70
N GLU A 27 2.97 -13.66 -3.36
CA GLU A 27 3.33 -14.95 -2.76
C GLU A 27 4.27 -14.78 -1.57
N PHE A 28 5.25 -13.86 -1.66
CA PHE A 28 6.08 -13.50 -0.52
C PHE A 28 5.24 -12.98 0.66
N LEU A 29 4.25 -12.12 0.39
CA LEU A 29 3.35 -11.61 1.44
C LEU A 29 2.53 -12.72 2.10
N VAL A 30 1.97 -13.63 1.29
CA VAL A 30 1.20 -14.77 1.83
C VAL A 30 2.11 -15.66 2.66
N ASP A 31 3.31 -15.99 2.19
CA ASP A 31 4.26 -16.80 2.94
C ASP A 31 4.59 -16.19 4.31
N ALA A 32 4.97 -14.91 4.34
CA ALA A 32 5.26 -14.19 5.59
C ALA A 32 4.03 -14.10 6.50
N ALA A 33 2.86 -13.81 5.93
CA ALA A 33 1.62 -13.75 6.70
C ALA A 33 1.27 -15.10 7.33
N LEU A 34 1.44 -16.22 6.64
CA LEU A 34 1.16 -17.55 7.21
C LEU A 34 2.04 -17.83 8.44
N GLU A 35 3.32 -17.45 8.41
CA GLU A 35 4.21 -17.60 9.57
C GLU A 35 3.82 -16.68 10.74
N ILE A 36 3.48 -15.42 10.45
CA ILE A 36 2.97 -14.49 11.47
C ILE A 36 1.69 -15.06 12.12
N LEU A 37 0.75 -15.55 11.33
CA LEU A 37 -0.52 -16.11 11.82
C LEU A 37 -0.32 -17.38 12.65
N LYS A 38 0.69 -18.21 12.34
CA LYS A 38 1.03 -19.37 13.19
C LYS A 38 1.53 -18.95 14.56
N ARG A 39 2.32 -17.86 14.63
CA ARG A 39 2.90 -17.34 15.89
C ARG A 39 1.91 -16.49 16.69
N ASN A 40 0.98 -15.79 16.01
CA ASN A 40 0.02 -14.89 16.64
C ASN A 40 -1.43 -15.34 16.41
N GLY A 41 -2.06 -15.82 17.49
CA GLY A 41 -3.44 -16.29 17.48
C GLY A 41 -4.50 -15.19 17.22
N LYS A 42 -4.13 -13.92 17.39
CA LYS A 42 -5.03 -12.76 17.23
C LYS A 42 -4.82 -12.01 15.92
N ALA A 43 -3.85 -12.41 15.10
CA ALA A 43 -3.65 -11.79 13.81
C ALA A 43 -4.59 -12.41 12.76
N LYS A 44 -5.02 -11.59 11.81
CA LYS A 44 -5.68 -11.98 10.56
C LYS A 44 -5.04 -11.27 9.39
N PHE A 45 -5.18 -11.85 8.21
CA PHE A 45 -4.67 -11.28 6.98
C PHE A 45 -5.78 -11.13 5.94
N MET A 46 -5.95 -9.94 5.39
CA MET A 46 -6.94 -9.64 4.35
C MET A 46 -6.25 -9.19 3.07
N LEU A 47 -6.55 -9.90 1.97
CA LEU A 47 -6.10 -9.57 0.63
C LEU A 47 -7.27 -9.13 -0.23
N CYS A 48 -7.22 -7.89 -0.72
CA CYS A 48 -8.13 -7.37 -1.74
C CYS A 48 -7.42 -7.36 -3.10
N GLY A 49 -7.99 -8.03 -4.08
CA GLY A 49 -7.39 -8.20 -5.39
C GLY A 49 -7.79 -9.49 -6.09
N ASP A 50 -7.22 -9.66 -7.28
CA ASP A 50 -7.31 -10.88 -8.07
C ASP A 50 -6.09 -10.97 -9.00
N GLY A 51 -5.88 -12.13 -9.63
CA GLY A 51 -4.79 -12.37 -10.56
C GLY A 51 -4.52 -13.86 -10.78
N ASN A 52 -3.55 -14.15 -11.65
CA ASN A 52 -3.15 -15.51 -12.03
C ASN A 52 -2.70 -16.36 -10.83
N LEU A 53 -2.25 -15.74 -9.73
CA LEU A 53 -1.77 -16.48 -8.56
C LEU A 53 -2.87 -16.87 -7.57
N LYS A 54 -4.12 -16.42 -7.74
CA LYS A 54 -5.18 -16.58 -6.74
C LYS A 54 -5.41 -18.03 -6.29
N GLU A 55 -5.52 -18.96 -7.23
CA GLU A 55 -5.75 -20.38 -6.94
C GLU A 55 -4.59 -20.97 -6.12
N ARG A 56 -3.35 -20.77 -6.58
CA ARG A 56 -2.14 -21.20 -5.89
C ARG A 56 -2.05 -20.65 -4.46
N LEU A 57 -2.35 -19.37 -4.26
CA LEU A 57 -2.32 -18.75 -2.93
C LEU A 57 -3.42 -19.34 -2.02
N THR A 58 -4.60 -19.60 -2.56
CA THR A 58 -5.71 -20.20 -1.81
C THR A 58 -5.39 -21.63 -1.37
N GLU A 59 -4.79 -22.43 -2.26
CA GLU A 59 -4.32 -23.78 -1.93
C GLU A 59 -3.23 -23.77 -0.86
N LYS A 60 -2.29 -22.83 -0.95
CA LYS A 60 -1.22 -22.66 0.05
C LYS A 60 -1.81 -22.33 1.44
N VAL A 61 -2.79 -21.43 1.50
CA VAL A 61 -3.49 -21.10 2.76
C VAL A 61 -4.24 -22.31 3.32
N ARG A 62 -4.90 -23.09 2.45
CA ARG A 62 -5.59 -24.33 2.83
C ARG A 62 -4.65 -25.38 3.36
N ALA A 63 -3.53 -25.61 2.68
CA ALA A 63 -2.50 -26.55 3.12
C ALA A 63 -1.91 -26.16 4.49
N ALA A 64 -1.91 -24.87 4.83
CA ALA A 64 -1.49 -24.37 6.13
C ALA A 64 -2.58 -24.44 7.23
N GLY A 65 -3.84 -24.77 6.89
CA GLY A 65 -4.97 -24.79 7.82
C GLY A 65 -5.37 -23.41 8.35
N LEU A 66 -5.13 -22.34 7.56
CA LEU A 66 -5.32 -20.94 7.96
C LEU A 66 -6.47 -20.23 7.24
N GLU A 67 -7.38 -20.97 6.60
CA GLU A 67 -8.47 -20.43 5.78
C GLU A 67 -9.44 -19.52 6.55
N LYS A 68 -9.57 -19.74 7.87
CA LYS A 68 -10.40 -18.88 8.75
C LYS A 68 -9.71 -17.56 9.13
N ARG A 69 -8.41 -17.43 8.87
CA ARG A 69 -7.58 -16.28 9.27
C ARG A 69 -7.01 -15.50 8.08
N VAL A 70 -7.03 -16.08 6.88
CA VAL A 70 -6.68 -15.40 5.64
C VAL A 70 -7.94 -15.17 4.80
N ILE A 71 -8.24 -13.92 4.50
CA ILE A 71 -9.48 -13.47 3.87
C ILE A 71 -9.16 -12.96 2.47
N PHE A 72 -9.59 -13.70 1.45
CA PHE A 72 -9.57 -13.25 0.06
C PHE A 72 -10.88 -12.55 -0.26
N VAL A 73 -10.83 -11.24 -0.48
CA VAL A 73 -12.01 -10.40 -0.69
C VAL A 73 -12.43 -10.36 -2.16
N GLY A 74 -11.48 -10.46 -3.09
CA GLY A 74 -11.68 -10.17 -4.50
C GLY A 74 -11.40 -8.69 -4.84
N ILE A 75 -11.76 -8.28 -6.05
CA ILE A 75 -11.52 -6.92 -6.56
C ILE A 75 -12.49 -5.94 -5.87
N ILE A 76 -11.94 -4.85 -5.33
CA ILE A 76 -12.70 -3.74 -4.75
C ILE A 76 -12.48 -2.49 -5.59
N SER A 77 -13.56 -1.77 -5.91
CA SER A 77 -13.53 -0.58 -6.74
C SER A 77 -14.21 0.62 -6.08
N GLY A 78 -13.91 1.81 -6.60
CA GLY A 78 -14.56 3.05 -6.21
C GLY A 78 -14.44 3.37 -4.71
N ASP A 79 -15.54 3.89 -4.18
CA ASP A 79 -15.65 4.39 -2.82
C ASP A 79 -15.57 3.31 -1.75
N GLU A 80 -15.81 2.04 -2.08
CA GLU A 80 -15.78 0.97 -1.09
C GLU A 80 -14.37 0.74 -0.54
N LYS A 81 -13.33 1.09 -1.30
CA LYS A 81 -11.92 0.95 -0.88
C LYS A 81 -11.66 1.55 0.49
N LYS A 82 -12.23 2.73 0.79
CA LYS A 82 -12.07 3.44 2.07
C LYS A 82 -12.49 2.58 3.27
N ASN A 83 -13.51 1.74 3.09
CA ASN A 83 -14.03 0.87 4.15
C ASN A 83 -13.08 -0.29 4.49
N TYR A 84 -12.27 -0.73 3.53
CA TYR A 84 -11.28 -1.79 3.73
C TYR A 84 -10.01 -1.21 4.35
N TYR A 85 -9.51 -0.07 3.85
CA TYR A 85 -8.40 0.63 4.50
C TYR A 85 -8.72 0.99 5.95
N ALA A 86 -9.92 1.51 6.23
CA ALA A 86 -10.34 1.86 7.59
C ALA A 86 -10.52 0.65 8.53
N ALA A 87 -10.58 -0.58 8.00
CA ALA A 87 -10.71 -1.78 8.80
C ALA A 87 -9.36 -2.45 9.11
N GLY A 88 -8.33 -2.15 8.33
CA GLY A 88 -6.96 -2.63 8.54
C GLY A 88 -6.33 -1.98 9.77
N ASP A 89 -5.32 -2.66 10.31
CA ASP A 89 -4.49 -2.15 11.41
C ASP A 89 -3.05 -1.90 10.95
N ILE A 90 -2.57 -2.68 9.97
CA ILE A 90 -1.24 -2.56 9.37
C ILE A 90 -1.38 -2.84 7.87
N PHE A 91 -0.82 -1.96 7.03
CA PHE A 91 -0.77 -2.18 5.59
C PHE A 91 0.54 -2.90 5.22
N VAL A 92 0.44 -4.04 4.54
CA VAL A 92 1.61 -4.85 4.15
C VAL A 92 1.79 -4.84 2.63
N TYR A 93 3.02 -4.61 2.14
CA TYR A 93 3.27 -4.47 0.71
C TYR A 93 4.65 -4.97 0.26
N ALA A 94 4.73 -5.92 -0.67
CA ALA A 94 6.01 -6.52 -1.08
C ALA A 94 6.38 -6.29 -2.54
N SER A 95 5.64 -5.46 -3.28
CA SER A 95 5.96 -5.22 -4.69
C SER A 95 7.37 -4.65 -4.85
N LYS A 96 8.09 -5.16 -5.84
CA LYS A 96 9.51 -4.83 -6.10
C LYS A 96 9.69 -3.52 -6.86
N SER A 97 8.59 -2.94 -7.36
CA SER A 97 8.58 -1.64 -7.99
C SER A 97 7.21 -0.99 -7.85
N GLU A 98 7.22 0.33 -7.69
CA GLU A 98 6.01 1.12 -7.65
C GLU A 98 6.23 2.43 -8.43
N THR A 99 5.25 2.82 -9.24
CA THR A 99 5.37 4.00 -10.11
C THR A 99 4.74 5.21 -9.46
N GLN A 100 3.47 5.07 -9.04
CA GLN A 100 2.68 6.16 -8.48
C GLN A 100 2.42 5.97 -6.98
N GLY A 101 2.35 4.72 -6.52
CA GLY A 101 2.18 4.36 -5.11
C GLY A 101 0.89 4.88 -4.49
N MET A 102 -0.16 5.02 -5.31
CA MET A 102 -1.48 5.49 -4.86
C MET A 102 -2.00 4.65 -3.69
N ILE A 103 -1.89 3.33 -3.74
CA ILE A 103 -2.34 2.44 -2.66
C ILE A 103 -1.60 2.67 -1.33
N LEU A 104 -0.31 3.02 -1.39
CA LEU A 104 0.47 3.36 -0.20
C LEU A 104 -0.03 4.67 0.38
N THR A 105 -0.28 5.68 -0.47
CA THR A 105 -0.83 6.96 0.00
C THR A 105 -2.27 6.82 0.53
N GLU A 106 -3.11 5.95 -0.04
CA GLU A 106 -4.46 5.64 0.47
C GLU A 106 -4.39 4.96 1.86
N ALA A 107 -3.45 4.02 2.05
CA ALA A 107 -3.17 3.41 3.35
C ALA A 107 -2.73 4.44 4.39
N MET A 108 -1.79 5.32 4.03
CA MET A 108 -1.31 6.39 4.90
C MET A 108 -2.42 7.39 5.25
N CYS A 109 -3.26 7.78 4.28
CA CYS A 109 -4.44 8.64 4.52
C CYS A 109 -5.40 8.01 5.54
N SER A 110 -5.48 6.69 5.57
CA SER A 110 -6.30 5.93 6.53
C SER A 110 -5.61 5.73 7.88
N GLY A 111 -4.35 6.15 8.01
CA GLY A 111 -3.50 6.00 9.20
C GLY A 111 -3.03 4.60 9.45
N LEU A 112 -2.88 3.82 8.39
CA LEU A 112 -2.23 2.52 8.50
C LEU A 112 -0.71 2.74 8.49
N PRO A 113 0.01 2.27 9.52
CA PRO A 113 1.45 2.10 9.38
C PRO A 113 1.73 1.03 8.33
N ILE A 114 2.84 1.19 7.60
CA ILE A 114 3.17 0.33 6.45
C ILE A 114 4.36 -0.57 6.78
N VAL A 115 4.27 -1.86 6.51
CA VAL A 115 5.45 -2.74 6.40
C VAL A 115 5.63 -3.08 4.94
N ALA A 116 6.76 -2.70 4.37
CA ALA A 116 7.00 -2.92 2.94
C ALA A 116 8.42 -3.35 2.59
N VAL A 117 8.52 -4.12 1.51
CA VAL A 117 9.82 -4.41 0.88
C VAL A 117 10.40 -3.11 0.32
N ARG A 118 11.68 -2.89 0.60
CA ARG A 118 12.45 -1.72 0.19
C ARG A 118 12.70 -1.77 -1.31
N ALA A 119 11.76 -1.19 -2.05
CA ALA A 119 11.75 -1.15 -3.51
C ALA A 119 11.74 0.28 -4.06
N THR A 120 12.06 0.40 -5.35
CA THR A 120 11.95 1.66 -6.10
C THR A 120 10.50 2.16 -6.06
N GLY A 121 10.31 3.45 -5.81
CA GLY A 121 8.99 4.08 -5.65
C GLY A 121 8.41 3.92 -4.24
N VAL A 122 8.45 2.71 -3.67
CA VAL A 122 7.98 2.46 -2.30
C VAL A 122 8.75 3.30 -1.28
N ARG A 123 10.09 3.35 -1.41
CA ARG A 123 10.98 4.16 -0.55
C ARG A 123 10.78 5.68 -0.66
N ASN A 124 10.06 6.15 -1.69
CA ASN A 124 9.77 7.57 -1.87
C ASN A 124 8.49 7.99 -1.13
N ILE A 125 7.70 7.02 -0.66
CA ILE A 125 6.40 7.25 -0.02
C ILE A 125 6.44 6.83 1.45
N VAL A 126 6.99 5.66 1.74
CA VAL A 126 7.14 5.17 3.11
C VAL A 126 8.43 5.74 3.71
N GLU A 127 8.31 6.45 4.83
CA GLU A 127 9.45 6.94 5.60
C GLU A 127 9.79 5.92 6.69
N ASP A 128 10.93 5.25 6.52
CA ASP A 128 11.38 4.15 7.37
C ASP A 128 11.51 4.58 8.84
N SER A 129 11.04 3.72 9.74
CA SER A 129 10.94 3.95 11.19
C SER A 129 10.15 5.21 11.59
N ARG A 130 9.32 5.75 10.68
CA ARG A 130 8.47 6.93 10.94
C ARG A 130 7.01 6.70 10.57
N THR A 131 6.75 6.23 9.35
CA THR A 131 5.39 5.89 8.88
C THR A 131 5.19 4.37 8.78
N GLY A 132 6.23 3.60 9.11
CA GLY A 132 6.31 2.19 8.79
C GLY A 132 7.72 1.65 8.82
N PHE A 133 7.90 0.44 8.31
CA PHE A 133 9.19 -0.23 8.15
C PHE A 133 9.45 -0.56 6.68
N LEU A 134 10.66 -0.24 6.22
CA LEU A 134 11.19 -0.69 4.94
C LEU A 134 12.25 -1.77 5.17
N VAL A 135 11.92 -3.00 4.77
CA VAL A 135 12.79 -4.18 4.98
C VAL A 135 13.38 -4.66 3.67
N ALA A 136 14.44 -5.47 3.71
CA ALA A 136 14.87 -6.19 2.51
C ALA A 136 13.76 -7.14 2.00
N GLU A 137 13.92 -7.71 0.80
CA GLU A 137 13.07 -8.83 0.37
C GLU A 137 13.48 -10.12 1.11
N ASP A 138 13.39 -10.06 2.43
CA ASP A 138 13.73 -11.12 3.36
C ASP A 138 12.52 -11.40 4.25
N LYS A 139 12.16 -12.68 4.38
CA LYS A 139 10.94 -13.08 5.09
C LYS A 139 11.05 -12.79 6.58
N GLU A 140 12.21 -13.07 7.18
CA GLU A 140 12.41 -12.90 8.61
C GLU A 140 12.38 -11.41 9.00
N GLU A 141 13.04 -10.55 8.22
CA GLU A 141 12.96 -9.09 8.43
C GLU A 141 11.52 -8.58 8.33
N PHE A 142 10.77 -9.04 7.31
CA PHE A 142 9.38 -8.64 7.11
C PHE A 142 8.46 -9.11 8.24
N GLU A 143 8.61 -10.38 8.64
CA GLU A 143 7.89 -10.97 9.76
C GLU A 143 8.16 -10.21 11.06
N ASN A 144 9.43 -9.93 11.36
CA ASN A 144 9.82 -9.22 12.58
C ASN A 144 9.28 -7.77 12.60
N ALA A 145 9.33 -7.07 11.46
CA ALA A 145 8.78 -5.72 11.34
C ALA A 145 7.25 -5.69 11.54
N ALA A 146 6.53 -6.64 10.94
CA ALA A 146 5.08 -6.78 11.11
C ALA A 146 4.73 -7.18 12.55
N GLN A 147 5.44 -8.15 13.11
CA GLN A 147 5.25 -8.63 14.48
C GLN A 147 5.45 -7.49 15.50
N LYS A 148 6.49 -6.67 15.32
CA LYS A 148 6.72 -5.49 16.16
C LYS A 148 5.52 -4.53 16.17
N LEU A 149 4.94 -4.27 15.00
CA LEU A 149 3.73 -3.43 14.92
C LEU A 149 2.49 -4.13 15.47
N ILE A 150 2.41 -5.46 15.44
CA ILE A 150 1.32 -6.22 16.05
C ILE A 150 1.39 -6.08 17.59
N ASP A 151 2.58 -6.27 18.16
CA ASP A 151 2.78 -6.31 19.62
C ASP A 151 2.81 -4.92 20.26
N GLU A 152 3.37 -3.92 19.59
CA GLU A 152 3.53 -2.56 20.12
C GLU A 152 2.42 -1.61 19.64
N GLU A 153 1.27 -1.60 20.33
CA GLU A 153 0.14 -0.73 19.98
C GLU A 153 0.50 0.76 19.90
N ASN A 154 1.31 1.26 20.85
CA ASN A 154 1.74 2.66 20.86
C ASN A 154 2.57 3.01 19.63
N LEU A 155 3.45 2.10 19.19
CA LEU A 155 4.24 2.29 17.99
C LEU A 155 3.37 2.27 16.73
N ARG A 156 2.44 1.30 16.65
CA ARG A 156 1.45 1.19 15.57
C ARG A 156 0.64 2.47 15.42
N LYS A 157 0.10 3.01 16.53
CA LYS A 157 -0.64 4.28 16.56
C LYS A 157 0.24 5.47 16.16
N LYS A 158 1.45 5.57 16.70
CA LYS A 158 2.39 6.65 16.38
C LYS A 158 2.71 6.69 14.87
N PHE A 159 3.04 5.54 14.29
CA PHE A 159 3.35 5.46 12.87
C PHE A 159 2.13 5.74 11.99
N GLY A 160 0.95 5.28 12.40
CA GLY A 160 -0.31 5.59 11.71
C GLY A 160 -0.63 7.08 11.68
N GLU A 161 -0.43 7.80 12.79
CA GLU A 161 -0.65 9.26 12.85
C GLU A 161 0.40 10.03 12.03
N GLU A 162 1.67 9.62 12.07
CA GLU A 162 2.70 10.20 11.19
C GLU A 162 2.39 9.93 9.71
N ALA A 163 1.90 8.74 9.37
CA ALA A 163 1.48 8.40 8.02
C ALA A 163 0.34 9.33 7.55
N LYS A 164 -0.71 9.55 8.37
CA LYS A 164 -1.78 10.52 8.06
C LYS A 164 -1.24 11.92 7.85
N ARG A 165 -0.36 12.38 8.74
CA ARG A 165 0.21 13.72 8.69
C ARG A 165 0.99 13.93 7.39
N ILE A 166 1.90 13.01 7.06
CA ILE A 166 2.68 13.05 5.81
C ILE A 166 1.77 12.96 4.59
N ALA A 167 0.75 12.12 4.61
CA ALA A 167 -0.19 12.01 3.51
C ALA A 167 -0.94 13.32 3.23
N ARG A 168 -1.42 13.98 4.28
CA ARG A 168 -2.07 15.30 4.18
C ARG A 168 -1.13 16.37 3.62
N GLU A 169 0.10 16.39 4.10
CA GLU A 169 1.11 17.39 3.73
C GLU A 169 1.67 17.21 2.31
N LYS A 170 1.80 15.97 1.83
CA LYS A 170 2.55 15.68 0.59
C LYS A 170 1.70 15.19 -0.57
N TYR A 171 0.58 14.50 -0.31
CA TYR A 171 -0.10 13.67 -1.31
C TYR A 171 -1.60 13.98 -1.50
N THR A 172 -2.12 15.05 -0.89
CA THR A 172 -3.47 15.53 -1.21
C THR A 172 -3.55 16.04 -2.64
N SER A 173 -4.74 15.97 -3.23
CA SER A 173 -4.97 16.45 -4.61
C SER A 173 -4.58 17.91 -4.77
N SER A 174 -4.88 18.76 -3.78
CA SER A 174 -4.50 20.18 -3.77
C SER A 174 -2.98 20.37 -3.73
N VAL A 175 -2.25 19.61 -2.90
CA VAL A 175 -0.78 19.68 -2.84
C VAL A 175 -0.16 19.21 -4.15
N CYS A 176 -0.63 18.09 -4.71
CA CYS A 176 -0.15 17.57 -5.98
C CYS A 176 -0.43 18.54 -7.14
N ALA A 177 -1.63 19.13 -7.20
CA ALA A 177 -2.00 20.13 -8.19
C ALA A 177 -1.13 21.38 -8.09
N LYS A 178 -0.86 21.86 -6.87
CA LYS A 178 0.04 23.00 -6.65
C LYS A 178 1.46 22.72 -7.15
N LYS A 179 2.04 21.57 -6.80
CA LYS A 179 3.38 21.15 -7.27
C LYS A 179 3.43 21.05 -8.80
N MET A 180 2.38 20.51 -9.42
CA MET A 180 2.27 20.41 -10.87
C MET A 180 2.20 21.80 -11.53
N LEU A 181 1.40 22.71 -10.97
CA LEU A 181 1.28 24.09 -11.44
C LEU A 181 2.64 24.81 -11.38
N GLU A 182 3.36 24.70 -10.26
CA GLU A 182 4.69 25.28 -10.10
C GLU A 182 5.69 24.78 -11.17
N ILE A 183 5.58 23.50 -11.58
CA ILE A 183 6.41 22.95 -12.65
C ILE A 183 6.01 23.54 -14.01
N TYR A 184 4.72 23.66 -14.29
CA TYR A 184 4.24 24.28 -15.54
C TYR A 184 4.62 25.75 -15.64
N GLU A 185 4.50 26.52 -14.56
CA GLU A 185 4.94 27.91 -14.50
C GLU A 185 6.44 28.05 -14.78
N LYS A 186 7.27 27.16 -14.19
CA LYS A 186 8.71 27.11 -14.47
C LYS A 186 9.01 26.74 -15.92
N ALA A 187 8.29 25.78 -16.50
CA ALA A 187 8.49 25.36 -17.88
C ALA A 187 8.14 26.49 -18.87
N ILE A 188 7.07 27.23 -18.61
CA ILE A 188 6.67 28.42 -19.39
C ILE A 188 7.72 29.52 -19.25
N ALA A 189 8.20 29.80 -18.02
CA ALA A 189 9.21 30.82 -17.78
C ALA A 189 10.59 30.47 -18.38
N TYR A 190 10.95 29.18 -18.40
CA TYR A 190 12.18 28.69 -19.00
C TYR A 190 12.11 28.66 -20.54
N PHE A 191 10.90 28.57 -21.12
CA PHE A 191 10.71 28.74 -22.55
C PHE A 191 11.13 30.16 -22.94
N PRO A 192 12.27 30.35 -23.63
CA PRO A 192 12.73 31.69 -23.93
C PRO A 192 11.73 32.37 -24.87
N LYS A 193 11.42 33.65 -24.65
CA LYS A 193 10.87 34.53 -25.69
C LYS A 193 11.89 34.82 -26.82
N THR A 194 12.85 33.93 -27.06
CA THR A 194 13.87 34.10 -28.10
C THR A 194 13.51 33.26 -29.31
N GLY A 195 12.96 33.93 -30.33
CA GLY A 195 13.20 33.60 -31.74
C GLY A 195 12.36 32.49 -32.35
N SER A 196 11.40 32.90 -33.18
CA SER A 196 10.97 32.23 -34.43
C SER A 196 11.03 30.69 -34.48
N TRP A 197 10.12 30.02 -33.78
CA TRP A 197 9.56 28.80 -34.35
C TRP A 197 8.20 29.19 -34.92
N GLY A 198 8.08 29.17 -36.24
CA GLY A 198 6.83 29.46 -36.93
C GLY A 198 5.69 28.70 -36.26
N THR A 199 4.57 29.39 -36.01
CA THR A 199 3.33 28.79 -35.50
C THR A 199 3.13 27.42 -36.16
N PRO A 200 3.07 26.32 -35.40
CA PRO A 200 2.70 25.04 -35.97
C PRO A 200 1.35 25.24 -36.64
N LYS A 201 1.27 25.06 -37.96
CA LYS A 201 -0.04 25.00 -38.62
C LYS A 201 -0.78 23.85 -37.97
N ILE A 202 -1.75 24.18 -37.12
CA ILE A 202 -2.76 23.23 -36.66
C ILE A 202 -3.44 22.77 -37.95
N ARG A 203 -3.15 21.54 -38.36
CA ARG A 203 -3.80 20.94 -39.52
C ARG A 203 -5.25 20.77 -39.13
N SER A 204 -6.15 21.54 -39.75
CA SER A 204 -7.58 21.31 -39.63
C SER A 204 -7.85 19.88 -40.11
N TRP A 205 -8.60 19.15 -39.30
CA TRP A 205 -9.21 17.89 -39.72
C TRP A 205 -10.56 18.24 -40.30
N ASP A 206 -10.54 18.66 -41.57
CA ASP A 206 -11.73 18.62 -42.43
C ASP A 206 -11.84 17.21 -43.04
#